data_AF-Q5C3I9-F1
#
_entry.id   AF-Q5C3I9-F1
#
_cell.length_a   1.000
_cell.length_b   1.000
_cell.length_c   1.000
_cell.angle_alpha   90.00
_cell.angle_beta   90.00
_cell.angle_gamma   90.00
#
_symmetry.space_group_name_H-M   'P 1'
#
loop_
_entity.id
_entity.type
_entity.pdbx_description
1 polymer ?
#
loop_
_entity_poly.entity_id
_entity_poly.type
_entity_poly.pdbx_seq_one_letter_code
_entity_poly.pdbx_strand_id
1 'polypeptide(L)'
;SFKPYWSLLKQFLDQISQVHLNIAQERQNLSRDVQKYLEEQHKRQKLIKDTEASTQEVVHAFQVTSVQLQKAKEAYHSRYNEYERAMRLESGSNRDQEKLEVKLKKAQDEYKYSVEKYNNLRNQFVSKMHISCAQFEEIEVSHLEQMREFLHRYASVWSVTGDALEKLHNQFDHDLAELTTDRLLNILVSEKGTGTMEPQSVQFEDPEVAAAFSSNGNERANGLTGNSVRVFDAFLNREGRAASALAIVGSS
;
A
#
# COMPACT_ATOMS: atom_id res chain seq x y z
N SER A 1 20.40 15.45 37.25
CA SER A 1 21.38 15.31 36.15
C SER A 1 20.91 14.36 35.05
N PHE A 2 20.27 13.22 35.32
CA PHE A 2 19.95 12.19 34.30
C PHE A 2 18.72 12.47 33.40
N LYS A 3 17.96 13.54 33.65
CA LYS A 3 16.76 13.92 32.86
C LYS A 3 16.99 13.90 31.33
N PRO A 4 18.12 14.38 30.77
CA PRO A 4 18.36 14.37 29.32
C PRO A 4 18.32 12.97 28.69
N TYR A 5 18.84 11.94 29.36
CA TYR A 5 18.77 10.56 28.87
C TYR A 5 17.32 10.05 28.76
N TRP A 6 16.48 10.35 29.76
CA TRP A 6 15.06 9.99 29.71
C TRP A 6 14.31 10.74 28.60
N SER A 7 14.67 12.00 28.37
CA SER A 7 14.11 12.78 27.26
C SER A 7 14.50 12.19 25.90
N LEU A 8 15.77 11.80 25.72
CA LEU A 8 16.24 11.15 24.49
C LEU A 8 15.53 9.81 24.25
N LEU A 9 15.44 8.95 25.26
CA LEU A 9 14.73 7.68 25.17
C LEU A 9 13.26 7.86 24.79
N LYS A 10 12.58 8.82 25.43
CA LYS A 10 11.18 9.12 25.11
C LYS A 10 11.03 9.55 23.64
N GLN A 11 11.86 10.45 23.16
CA GLN A 11 11.83 10.92 21.78
C GLN A 11 12.02 9.77 20.78
N PHE A 12 12.98 8.88 21.05
CA PHE A 12 13.23 7.71 20.22
C PHE A 12 12.02 6.76 20.17
N LEU A 13 11.36 6.49 21.32
CA LEU A 13 10.15 5.68 21.37
C LEU A 13 8.97 6.34 20.63
N ASP A 14 8.82 7.65 20.73
CA ASP A 14 7.80 8.41 19.99
C ASP A 14 8.04 8.30 18.47
N GLN A 15 9.30 8.37 18.03
CA GLN A 15 9.69 8.21 16.62
C GLN A 15 9.46 6.78 16.10
N ILE A 16 9.79 5.74 16.88
CA ILE A 16 9.46 4.34 16.52
C ILE A 16 7.96 4.17 16.35
N SER A 17 7.18 4.71 17.30
CA SER A 17 5.72 4.62 17.26
C SER A 17 5.15 5.27 15.99
N GLN A 18 5.72 6.41 15.59
CA GLN A 18 5.34 7.07 14.35
C GLN A 18 5.66 6.25 13.11
N VAL A 19 6.81 5.57 13.06
CA VAL A 19 7.15 4.65 11.96
C VAL A 19 6.11 3.54 11.85
N HIS A 20 5.75 2.89 12.96
CA HIS A 20 4.73 1.84 12.94
C HIS A 20 3.35 2.33 12.51
N LEU A 21 2.97 3.55 12.92
CA LEU A 21 1.73 4.19 12.47
C LEU A 21 1.72 4.40 10.95
N ASN A 22 2.83 4.86 10.37
CA ASN A 22 2.96 5.06 8.93
C ASN A 22 2.78 3.73 8.17
N ILE A 23 3.38 2.63 8.64
CA ILE A 23 3.18 1.30 8.03
C ILE A 23 1.70 0.90 8.05
N ALA A 24 1.02 1.13 9.18
CA ALA A 24 -0.40 0.80 9.31
C ALA A 24 -1.25 1.60 8.30
N GLN A 25 -0.96 2.89 8.14
CA GLN A 25 -1.63 3.75 7.16
C GLN A 25 -1.37 3.30 5.72
N GLU A 26 -0.13 3.00 5.36
CA GLU A 26 0.22 2.52 4.01
C GLU A 26 -0.45 1.18 3.68
N ARG A 27 -0.50 0.25 4.64
CA ARG A 27 -1.25 -1.00 4.48
C ARG A 27 -2.74 -0.76 4.26
N GLN A 28 -3.32 0.19 4.98
CA GLN A 28 -4.74 0.53 4.82
C GLN A 28 -5.02 1.24 3.49
N ASN A 29 -4.10 2.09 3.02
CA ASN A 29 -4.17 2.71 1.68
C ASN A 29 -4.16 1.63 0.61
N LEU A 30 -3.19 0.70 0.67
CA LEU A 30 -3.09 -0.40 -0.29
C LEU A 30 -4.34 -1.29 -0.28
N SER A 31 -4.87 -1.62 0.89
CA SER A 31 -6.11 -2.40 1.02
C SER A 31 -7.29 -1.72 0.33
N ARG A 32 -7.43 -0.39 0.49
CA ARG A 32 -8.47 0.39 -0.21
C ARG A 32 -8.29 0.36 -1.73
N ASP A 33 -7.05 0.48 -2.22
CA ASP A 33 -6.78 0.41 -3.65
C ASP A 33 -7.12 -0.97 -4.23
N VAL A 34 -6.77 -2.05 -3.52
CA VAL A 34 -7.13 -3.42 -3.91
C VAL A 34 -8.64 -3.57 -3.97
N GLN A 35 -9.37 -3.11 -2.95
CA GLN A 35 -10.83 -3.19 -2.92
C GLN A 35 -11.46 -2.43 -4.09
N LYS A 36 -10.99 -1.21 -4.37
CA LYS A 36 -11.44 -0.41 -5.51
C LYS A 36 -11.18 -1.15 -6.83
N TYR A 37 -10.00 -1.74 -6.99
CA TYR A 37 -9.68 -2.53 -8.17
C TYR A 37 -10.61 -3.73 -8.33
N LEU A 38 -10.94 -4.46 -7.25
CA LEU A 38 -11.89 -5.59 -7.32
C LEU A 38 -13.28 -5.15 -7.78
N GLU A 39 -13.76 -3.98 -7.34
CA GLU A 39 -15.03 -3.41 -7.81
C GLU A 39 -15.00 -3.05 -9.31
N GLU A 40 -13.89 -2.48 -9.77
CA GLU A 40 -13.67 -2.19 -11.19
C GLU A 40 -13.56 -3.46 -12.03
N GLN A 41 -12.91 -4.52 -11.51
CA GLN A 41 -12.84 -5.82 -12.15
C GLN A 41 -14.23 -6.44 -12.31
N HIS A 42 -15.06 -6.38 -11.29
CA HIS A 42 -16.43 -6.88 -11.38
C HIS A 42 -17.27 -6.12 -12.42
N LYS A 43 -17.07 -4.80 -12.57
CA LYS A 43 -17.70 -4.00 -13.64
C LYS A 43 -17.19 -4.43 -15.02
N ARG A 44 -15.88 -4.60 -15.19
CA ARG A 44 -15.27 -5.09 -16.44
C ARG A 44 -15.78 -6.47 -16.83
N GLN A 45 -15.88 -7.40 -15.88
CA GLN A 45 -16.38 -8.76 -16.14
C GLN A 45 -17.82 -8.77 -16.68
N LYS A 46 -18.69 -7.87 -16.20
CA LYS A 46 -20.03 -7.70 -16.77
C LYS A 46 -19.96 -7.24 -18.23
N LEU A 47 -19.15 -6.23 -18.53
CA LEU A 47 -19.00 -5.73 -19.89
C LEU A 47 -18.47 -6.81 -20.84
N ILE A 48 -17.47 -7.58 -20.41
CA ILE A 48 -16.90 -8.68 -21.18
C ILE A 48 -17.97 -9.72 -21.53
N LYS A 49 -18.83 -10.07 -20.57
CA LYS A 49 -19.92 -11.02 -20.81
C LYS A 49 -20.85 -10.53 -21.92
N ASP A 50 -21.15 -9.24 -21.96
CA ASP A 50 -22.02 -8.65 -22.98
C ASP A 50 -21.32 -8.58 -24.36
N THR A 51 -20.02 -8.22 -24.40
CA THR A 51 -19.26 -8.18 -25.66
C THR A 51 -19.04 -9.56 -26.28
N GLU A 52 -18.88 -10.58 -25.43
CA GLU A 52 -18.61 -11.96 -25.84
C GLU A 52 -19.86 -12.77 -26.21
N ALA A 53 -21.05 -12.21 -26.01
CA ALA A 53 -22.32 -12.86 -26.36
C ALA A 53 -22.36 -13.27 -27.86
N SER A 54 -21.87 -12.39 -28.73
CA SER A 54 -21.88 -12.64 -30.18
C SER A 54 -20.88 -13.73 -30.61
N THR A 55 -19.81 -13.95 -29.83
CA THR A 55 -18.88 -15.07 -30.04
C THR A 55 -19.53 -16.35 -29.56
N GLN A 56 -20.17 -16.34 -28.38
CA GLN A 56 -20.89 -17.48 -27.84
C GLN A 56 -21.99 -18.00 -28.79
N GLU A 57 -22.74 -17.09 -29.42
CA GLU A 57 -23.75 -17.43 -30.43
C GLU A 57 -23.14 -18.19 -31.62
N VAL A 58 -22.01 -17.71 -32.15
CA VAL A 58 -21.32 -18.36 -33.28
C VAL A 58 -20.75 -19.72 -32.88
N VAL A 59 -20.20 -19.85 -31.66
CA VAL A 59 -19.72 -21.13 -31.11
C VAL A 59 -20.85 -22.15 -31.08
N HIS A 60 -22.02 -21.78 -30.53
CA HIS A 60 -23.18 -22.65 -30.46
C HIS A 60 -23.70 -23.02 -31.86
N ALA A 61 -23.85 -22.04 -32.74
CA ALA A 61 -24.30 -22.28 -34.12
C ALA A 61 -23.34 -23.21 -34.89
N PHE A 62 -22.03 -23.05 -34.67
CA PHE A 62 -20.99 -23.88 -35.29
C PHE A 62 -21.06 -25.32 -34.79
N GLN A 63 -21.24 -25.53 -33.48
CA GLN A 63 -21.45 -26.87 -32.91
C GLN A 63 -22.68 -27.56 -33.50
N VAL A 64 -23.82 -26.87 -33.54
CA VAL A 64 -25.07 -27.42 -34.13
C VAL A 64 -24.88 -27.77 -35.61
N THR A 65 -24.26 -26.88 -36.38
CA THR A 65 -24.04 -27.09 -37.82
C THR A 65 -23.05 -28.22 -38.08
N SER A 66 -22.05 -28.42 -37.22
CA SER A 66 -21.11 -29.54 -37.29
C SER A 66 -21.84 -30.88 -37.18
N VAL A 67 -22.79 -30.99 -36.24
CA VAL A 67 -23.62 -32.20 -36.08
C VAL A 67 -24.56 -32.39 -37.28
N GLN A 68 -25.17 -31.31 -37.79
CA GLN A 68 -26.03 -31.37 -38.98
C GLN A 68 -25.27 -31.85 -40.22
N LEU A 69 -24.05 -31.37 -40.42
CA LEU A 69 -23.18 -31.80 -41.52
C LEU A 69 -22.90 -33.30 -41.46
N GLN A 70 -22.58 -33.82 -40.27
CA GLN A 70 -22.31 -35.24 -40.09
C GLN A 70 -23.55 -36.10 -40.41
N LYS A 71 -24.73 -35.68 -39.95
CA LYS A 71 -26.00 -36.36 -40.28
C LYS A 71 -26.31 -36.34 -41.78
N ALA A 72 -26.13 -35.19 -42.44
CA ALA A 72 -26.34 -35.08 -43.89
C ALA A 72 -25.37 -35.96 -44.68
N LYS A 73 -24.11 -36.04 -44.23
CA LYS A 73 -23.11 -36.96 -44.79
C LYS A 73 -23.55 -38.41 -44.68
N GLU A 74 -23.92 -38.86 -43.48
CA GLU A 74 -24.38 -40.24 -43.23
C GLU A 74 -25.63 -40.57 -44.07
N ALA A 75 -26.60 -39.65 -44.14
CA ALA A 75 -27.80 -39.81 -44.96
C ALA A 75 -27.47 -39.97 -46.45
N TYR A 76 -26.57 -39.15 -47.00
CA TYR A 76 -26.11 -39.27 -48.38
C TYR A 76 -25.46 -40.64 -48.65
N HIS A 77 -24.54 -41.08 -47.78
CA HIS A 77 -23.87 -42.38 -47.95
C HIS A 77 -24.85 -43.56 -47.83
N SER A 78 -25.83 -43.48 -46.92
CA SER A 78 -26.90 -44.48 -46.82
C SER A 78 -27.71 -44.56 -48.12
N ARG A 79 -28.12 -43.43 -48.69
CA ARG A 79 -28.87 -43.40 -49.96
C ARG A 79 -28.04 -43.88 -51.14
N TYR A 80 -26.75 -43.59 -51.15
CA TYR A 80 -25.83 -44.06 -52.18
C TYR A 80 -25.70 -45.59 -52.13
N ASN A 81 -25.52 -46.17 -50.94
CA ASN A 81 -25.45 -47.63 -50.76
C ASN A 81 -26.75 -48.34 -51.14
N GLU A 82 -27.91 -47.75 -50.82
CA GLU A 82 -29.23 -48.25 -51.25
C GLU A 82 -29.36 -48.27 -52.78
N TYR A 83 -28.96 -47.17 -53.44
CA TYR A 83 -28.97 -47.05 -54.90
C TYR A 83 -28.04 -48.07 -55.56
N GLU A 84 -26.78 -48.17 -55.13
CA GLU A 84 -25.83 -49.16 -55.67
C GLU A 84 -26.34 -50.59 -55.53
N ARG A 85 -26.91 -50.93 -54.36
CA ARG A 85 -27.48 -52.27 -54.14
C ARG A 85 -28.63 -52.57 -55.09
N ALA A 86 -29.51 -51.59 -55.32
CA ALA A 86 -30.64 -51.73 -56.24
C ALA A 86 -30.18 -51.88 -57.70
N MET A 87 -29.11 -51.19 -58.11
CA MET A 87 -28.53 -51.32 -59.45
C MET A 87 -27.91 -52.70 -59.70
N ARG A 88 -27.25 -53.30 -58.69
CA ARG A 88 -26.59 -54.62 -58.83
C ARG A 88 -27.56 -55.80 -58.89
N LEU A 89 -28.75 -55.66 -58.32
CA LEU A 89 -29.70 -56.77 -58.19
C LEU A 89 -30.61 -56.94 -59.42
N GLU A 90 -30.56 -56.04 -60.42
CA GLU A 90 -31.36 -56.02 -61.68
C GLU A 90 -32.87 -56.36 -61.53
N SER A 91 -33.42 -56.29 -60.31
CA SER A 91 -34.72 -56.86 -59.95
C SER A 91 -35.81 -55.81 -59.69
N GLY A 92 -35.53 -54.54 -60.00
CA GLY A 92 -36.45 -53.41 -59.85
C GLY A 92 -36.96 -52.88 -61.20
N SER A 93 -38.20 -52.40 -61.22
CA SER A 93 -38.75 -51.66 -62.37
C SER A 93 -37.94 -50.38 -62.62
N ASN A 94 -37.77 -49.97 -63.89
CA ASN A 94 -37.20 -48.66 -64.26
C ASN A 94 -37.81 -47.50 -63.45
N ARG A 95 -39.11 -47.58 -63.13
CA ARG A 95 -39.81 -46.56 -62.32
C ARG A 95 -39.32 -46.49 -60.87
N ASP A 96 -38.86 -47.60 -60.30
CA ASP A 96 -38.36 -47.65 -58.91
C ASP A 96 -36.88 -47.28 -58.82
N GLN A 97 -36.11 -47.53 -59.89
CA GLN A 97 -34.76 -47.01 -60.06
C GLN A 97 -34.73 -45.49 -60.11
N GLU A 98 -35.58 -44.87 -60.94
CA GLU A 98 -35.69 -43.41 -61.05
C GLU A 98 -36.05 -42.75 -59.71
N LYS A 99 -36.92 -43.37 -58.90
CA LYS A 99 -37.24 -42.87 -57.55
C LYS A 99 -36.03 -42.87 -56.60
N LEU A 100 -35.16 -43.88 -56.68
CA LEU A 100 -33.96 -43.95 -55.85
C LEU A 100 -32.94 -42.89 -56.28
N GLU A 101 -32.81 -42.62 -57.58
CA GLU A 101 -31.97 -41.53 -58.10
C GLU A 101 -32.41 -40.17 -57.58
N VAL A 102 -33.73 -39.88 -57.61
CA VAL A 102 -34.27 -38.62 -57.08
C VAL A 102 -33.95 -38.47 -55.58
N LYS A 103 -34.09 -39.55 -54.78
CA LYS A 103 -33.74 -39.53 -53.35
C LYS A 103 -32.24 -39.33 -53.12
N LEU A 104 -31.40 -40.00 -53.89
CA LEU A 104 -29.95 -39.84 -53.83
C LEU A 104 -29.54 -38.41 -54.19
N LYS A 105 -30.08 -37.85 -55.28
CA LYS A 105 -29.81 -36.48 -55.71
C LYS A 105 -30.22 -35.47 -54.64
N LYS A 106 -31.39 -35.64 -54.03
CA LYS A 106 -31.84 -34.79 -52.92
C LYS A 106 -30.87 -34.84 -51.73
N ALA A 107 -30.47 -36.04 -51.29
CA ALA A 107 -29.53 -36.20 -50.19
C ALA A 107 -28.13 -35.62 -50.53
N GLN A 108 -27.71 -35.72 -51.80
CA GLN A 108 -26.48 -35.12 -52.28
C GLN A 108 -26.52 -33.59 -52.20
N ASP A 109 -27.61 -32.98 -52.65
CA ASP A 109 -27.78 -31.52 -52.64
C ASP A 109 -27.86 -30.99 -51.20
N GLU A 110 -28.55 -31.70 -50.31
CA GLU A 110 -28.64 -31.38 -48.88
C GLU A 110 -27.27 -31.49 -48.17
N TYR A 111 -26.47 -32.50 -48.53
CA TYR A 111 -25.10 -32.62 -48.03
C TYR A 111 -24.20 -31.49 -48.55
N LYS A 112 -24.25 -31.16 -49.85
CA LYS A 112 -23.50 -30.03 -50.43
C LYS A 112 -23.85 -28.70 -49.76
N TYR A 113 -25.14 -28.43 -49.56
CA TYR A 113 -25.61 -27.25 -48.84
C TYR A 113 -25.09 -27.21 -47.39
N SER A 114 -25.12 -28.34 -46.69
CA SER A 114 -24.60 -28.44 -45.33
C SER A 114 -23.09 -28.18 -45.26
N VAL A 115 -22.33 -28.62 -46.27
CA VAL A 115 -20.88 -28.35 -46.39
C VAL A 115 -20.62 -26.85 -46.55
N GLU A 116 -21.34 -26.18 -47.45
CA GLU A 116 -21.18 -24.74 -47.67
C GLU A 116 -21.53 -23.93 -46.42
N LYS A 117 -22.67 -24.25 -45.79
CA LYS A 117 -23.10 -23.62 -44.53
C LYS A 117 -22.07 -23.81 -43.41
N TYR A 118 -21.53 -25.03 -43.27
CA TYR A 118 -20.48 -25.32 -42.30
C TYR A 118 -19.23 -24.47 -42.54
N ASN A 119 -18.75 -24.39 -43.77
CA ASN A 119 -17.53 -23.66 -44.10
C ASN A 119 -17.67 -22.15 -43.85
N ASN A 120 -18.82 -21.56 -44.18
CA ASN A 120 -19.10 -20.16 -43.86
C ASN A 120 -19.05 -19.92 -42.35
N LEU A 121 -19.75 -20.75 -41.58
CA LEU A 121 -19.83 -20.61 -40.13
C LEU A 121 -18.49 -20.91 -39.44
N ARG A 122 -17.68 -21.82 -40.00
CA ARG A 122 -16.31 -22.08 -39.56
C ARG A 122 -15.46 -20.82 -39.64
N ASN A 123 -15.54 -20.07 -40.75
CA ASN A 123 -14.76 -18.85 -40.92
C ASN A 123 -15.15 -17.78 -39.90
N GLN A 124 -16.46 -17.62 -39.65
CA GLN A 124 -16.95 -16.72 -38.61
C GLN A 124 -16.50 -17.15 -37.21
N PHE A 125 -16.57 -18.45 -36.91
CA PHE A 125 -16.10 -19.02 -35.65
C PHE A 125 -14.62 -18.75 -35.43
N VAL A 126 -13.76 -19.10 -36.40
CA VAL A 126 -12.31 -18.89 -36.30
C VAL A 126 -11.99 -17.41 -36.10
N SER A 127 -12.62 -16.53 -36.89
CA SER A 127 -12.39 -15.09 -36.79
C SER A 127 -12.79 -14.53 -35.43
N LYS A 128 -14.00 -14.83 -34.93
CA LYS A 128 -14.46 -14.31 -33.64
C LYS A 128 -13.70 -14.92 -32.47
N MET A 129 -13.46 -16.23 -32.50
CA MET A 129 -12.73 -16.92 -31.44
C MET A 129 -11.32 -16.37 -31.28
N HIS A 130 -10.64 -16.04 -32.38
CA HIS A 130 -9.30 -15.44 -32.33
C HIS A 130 -9.32 -14.08 -31.61
N ILE A 131 -10.28 -13.22 -31.94
CA ILE A 131 -10.44 -11.90 -31.31
C ILE A 131 -10.76 -12.07 -29.82
N SER A 132 -11.71 -12.93 -29.48
CA SER A 132 -12.09 -13.20 -28.08
C SER A 132 -10.93 -13.76 -27.26
N CYS A 133 -10.15 -14.70 -27.81
CA CYS A 133 -8.96 -15.22 -27.13
C CYS A 133 -7.92 -14.13 -26.86
N ALA A 134 -7.65 -13.25 -27.85
CA ALA A 134 -6.73 -12.14 -27.68
C ALA A 134 -7.24 -11.15 -26.60
N GLN A 135 -8.54 -10.87 -26.59
CA GLN A 135 -9.16 -10.01 -25.58
C GLN A 135 -9.05 -10.63 -24.17
N PHE A 136 -9.33 -11.93 -24.01
CA PHE A 136 -9.16 -12.61 -22.72
C PHE A 136 -7.72 -12.64 -22.25
N GLU A 137 -6.76 -12.83 -23.16
CA GLU A 137 -5.33 -12.76 -22.85
C GLU A 137 -4.95 -11.36 -22.35
N GLU A 138 -5.36 -10.29 -23.05
CA GLU A 138 -5.09 -8.92 -22.63
C GLU A 138 -5.66 -8.61 -21.23
N ILE A 139 -6.89 -9.05 -20.97
CA ILE A 139 -7.54 -8.89 -19.67
C ILE A 139 -6.73 -9.58 -18.57
N GLU A 140 -6.31 -10.83 -18.80
CA GLU A 140 -5.57 -11.60 -17.81
C GLU A 140 -4.17 -11.03 -17.57
N VAL A 141 -3.46 -10.63 -18.62
CA VAL A 141 -2.16 -9.95 -18.50
C VAL A 141 -2.31 -8.68 -17.67
N SER A 142 -3.28 -7.82 -18.00
CA SER A 142 -3.54 -6.59 -17.24
C SER A 142 -3.88 -6.89 -15.77
N HIS A 143 -4.62 -7.96 -15.50
CA HIS A 143 -4.94 -8.38 -14.15
C HIS A 143 -3.70 -8.79 -13.36
N LEU A 144 -2.87 -9.66 -13.93
CA LEU A 144 -1.67 -10.17 -13.29
C LEU A 144 -0.65 -9.04 -13.03
N GLU A 145 -0.48 -8.12 -13.99
CA GLU A 145 0.36 -6.94 -13.82
C GLU A 145 -0.11 -6.06 -12.66
N GLN A 146 -1.41 -5.78 -12.56
CA GLN A 146 -1.95 -4.98 -11.48
C GLN A 146 -1.82 -5.65 -10.10
N MET A 147 -2.02 -6.98 -10.03
CA MET A 147 -1.83 -7.74 -8.79
C MET A 147 -0.37 -7.76 -8.35
N ARG A 148 0.54 -7.94 -9.31
CA ARG A 148 1.99 -7.86 -9.06
C ARG A 148 2.38 -6.49 -8.55
N GLU A 149 1.83 -5.42 -9.11
CA GLU A 149 2.10 -4.05 -8.67
C GLU A 149 1.64 -3.81 -7.23
N PHE A 150 0.49 -4.34 -6.81
CA PHE A 150 0.09 -4.28 -5.40
C PHE A 150 1.10 -4.95 -4.47
N LEU A 151 1.62 -6.12 -4.84
CA LEU A 151 2.64 -6.82 -4.05
C LEU A 151 3.97 -6.08 -4.03
N HIS A 152 4.38 -5.48 -5.15
CA HIS A 152 5.57 -4.63 -5.19
C HIS A 152 5.43 -3.42 -4.27
N ARG A 153 4.28 -2.74 -4.30
CA ARG A 153 4.01 -1.62 -3.38
C ARG A 153 4.05 -2.06 -1.92
N TYR A 154 3.46 -3.21 -1.60
CA TYR A 154 3.54 -3.79 -0.25
C TYR A 154 4.98 -4.08 0.18
N ALA A 155 5.79 -4.69 -0.70
CA ALA A 155 7.19 -4.97 -0.41
C ALA A 155 8.01 -3.67 -0.22
N SER A 156 7.73 -2.64 -1.02
CA SER A 156 8.37 -1.33 -0.92
C SER A 156 8.13 -0.67 0.44
N VAL A 157 6.92 -0.79 1.02
CA VAL A 157 6.62 -0.29 2.37
C VAL A 157 7.60 -0.87 3.40
N TRP A 158 7.92 -2.16 3.31
CA TRP A 158 8.88 -2.80 4.21
C TRP A 158 10.31 -2.32 3.99
N SER A 159 10.73 -2.15 2.74
CA SER A 159 12.06 -1.62 2.41
C SER A 159 12.24 -0.21 2.98
N VAL A 160 11.30 0.69 2.71
CA VAL A 160 11.33 2.08 3.18
C VAL A 160 11.29 2.14 4.71
N THR A 161 10.50 1.27 5.33
CA THR A 161 10.45 1.15 6.80
C THR A 161 11.77 0.69 7.39
N GLY A 162 12.41 -0.31 6.78
CA GLY A 162 13.72 -0.79 7.22
C GLY A 162 14.75 0.32 7.24
N ASP A 163 14.86 1.06 6.13
CA ASP A 163 15.78 2.20 6.01
C ASP A 163 15.48 3.30 7.04
N ALA A 164 14.20 3.56 7.32
CA ALA A 164 13.79 4.56 8.32
C ALA A 164 14.18 4.14 9.75
N LEU A 165 13.97 2.87 10.10
CA LEU A 165 14.35 2.33 11.41
C LEU A 165 15.87 2.31 11.59
N GLU A 166 16.62 1.94 10.56
CA GLU A 166 18.09 1.95 10.61
C GLU A 166 18.63 3.36 10.87
N LYS A 167 18.13 4.36 10.14
CA LYS A 167 18.50 5.77 10.37
C LYS A 167 18.16 6.22 11.79
N LEU A 168 16.98 5.83 12.29
CA LEU A 168 16.53 6.18 13.63
C LEU A 168 17.43 5.56 14.71
N HIS A 169 17.81 4.29 14.56
CA HIS A 169 18.76 3.63 15.48
C HIS A 169 20.12 4.31 15.46
N ASN A 170 20.69 4.55 14.27
CA ASN A 170 21.98 5.20 14.14
C ASN A 170 21.99 6.62 14.76
N GLN A 171 20.90 7.37 14.62
CA GLN A 171 20.75 8.68 15.25
C GLN A 171 20.70 8.56 16.79
N PHE A 172 19.93 7.60 17.30
CA PHE A 172 19.83 7.39 18.75
C PHE A 172 21.18 7.01 19.36
N ASP A 173 21.94 6.11 18.73
CA ASP A 173 23.27 5.72 19.20
C ASP A 173 24.25 6.90 19.19
N HIS A 174 24.19 7.74 18.15
CA HIS A 174 24.97 8.97 18.08
C HIS A 174 24.62 9.94 19.22
N ASP A 175 23.33 10.26 19.39
CA ASP A 175 22.86 11.18 20.44
C ASP A 175 23.19 10.65 21.85
N LEU A 176 23.11 9.33 22.05
CA LEU A 176 23.44 8.67 23.30
C LEU A 176 24.94 8.79 23.63
N ALA A 177 25.80 8.66 22.61
CA ALA A 177 27.24 8.82 22.74
C ALA A 177 27.65 10.27 23.06
N GLU A 178 26.91 11.26 22.55
CA GLU A 178 27.15 12.68 22.85
C GLU A 178 26.76 13.08 24.28
N LEU A 179 25.78 12.40 24.89
CA LEU A 179 25.32 12.64 26.26
C LEU A 179 26.30 12.13 27.33
N THR A 180 27.57 12.50 27.25
CA THR A 180 28.60 12.10 28.22
C THR A 180 28.33 12.59 29.65
N THR A 181 28.97 11.95 30.64
CA THR A 181 28.92 12.40 32.04
C THR A 181 29.34 13.86 32.20
N ASP A 182 30.41 14.29 31.52
CA ASP A 182 30.85 15.70 31.53
C ASP A 182 29.78 16.63 30.97
N ARG A 183 29.09 16.21 29.90
CA ARG A 183 27.98 16.99 29.34
C ARG A 183 26.83 17.11 30.35
N LEU A 184 26.47 16.04 31.05
CA LEU A 184 25.45 16.09 32.10
C LEU A 184 25.84 16.97 33.29
N LEU A 185 27.11 16.93 33.70
CA LEU A 185 27.64 17.78 34.77
C LEU A 185 27.61 19.25 34.36
N ASN A 186 28.02 19.56 33.12
CA ASN A 186 27.92 20.91 32.56
C ASN A 186 26.48 21.42 32.53
N ILE A 187 25.51 20.58 32.12
CA ILE A 187 24.07 20.93 32.17
C ILE A 187 23.64 21.19 33.62
N LEU A 188 24.03 20.33 34.57
CA LEU A 188 23.69 20.50 35.98
C LEU A 188 24.23 21.81 36.55
N VAL A 189 25.51 22.10 36.33
CA VAL A 189 26.17 23.33 36.79
C VAL A 189 25.52 24.56 36.13
N SER A 190 25.19 24.48 34.84
CA SER A 190 24.48 25.55 34.14
C SER A 190 23.06 25.79 34.69
N GLU A 191 22.34 24.76 35.10
CA GLU A 191 20.95 24.87 35.59
C GLU A 191 20.84 25.20 37.09
N LYS A 192 21.83 24.76 37.89
CA LYS A 192 21.77 24.77 39.37
C LYS A 192 22.97 25.42 40.05
N GLY A 193 23.92 25.98 39.29
CA GLY A 193 25.08 26.66 39.84
C GLY A 193 24.67 27.86 40.71
N THR A 194 25.32 28.01 41.86
CA THR A 194 25.04 29.08 42.83
C THR A 194 25.94 30.30 42.65
N GLY A 195 26.94 30.21 41.77
CA GLY A 195 27.90 31.28 41.48
C GLY A 195 29.33 30.74 41.33
N THR A 196 30.17 31.47 40.62
CA THR A 196 31.60 31.16 40.43
C THR A 196 32.52 32.07 41.25
N MET A 197 31.95 33.07 41.95
CA MET A 197 32.72 33.99 42.77
C MET A 197 33.04 33.34 44.12
N GLU A 198 34.33 33.14 44.38
CA GLU A 198 34.79 32.67 45.67
C GLU A 198 34.67 33.79 46.72
N PRO A 199 34.21 33.47 47.95
CA PRO A 199 34.18 34.41 49.05
C PRO A 199 35.56 35.03 49.29
N GLN A 200 35.61 36.37 49.34
CA GLN A 200 36.86 37.09 49.59
C GLN A 200 37.29 36.93 51.05
N SER A 201 38.60 36.88 51.28
CA SER A 201 39.16 36.88 52.64
C SER A 201 38.80 38.19 53.36
N VAL A 202 38.25 38.09 54.57
CA VAL A 202 37.93 39.25 55.40
C VAL A 202 39.15 39.64 56.22
N GLN A 203 39.56 40.91 56.14
CA GLN A 203 40.59 41.46 57.03
C GLN A 203 39.95 42.01 58.30
N PHE A 204 40.64 41.89 59.43
CA PHE A 204 40.21 42.53 60.68
C PHE A 204 40.29 44.04 60.52
N GLU A 205 39.15 44.72 60.65
CA GLU A 205 39.07 46.18 60.64
C GLU A 205 39.17 46.68 62.08
N ASP A 206 40.31 47.27 62.42
CA ASP A 206 40.50 47.96 63.69
C ASP A 206 39.84 49.36 63.60
N PRO A 207 38.88 49.69 64.47
CA PRO A 207 38.20 50.99 64.45
C PRO A 207 39.14 52.19 64.68
N GLU A 208 40.29 52.01 65.34
CA GLU A 208 41.29 53.08 65.52
C GLU A 208 42.07 53.35 64.22
N VAL A 209 42.29 52.31 63.41
CA VAL A 209 43.00 52.40 62.12
C VAL A 209 42.06 52.90 61.02
N ALA A 210 40.79 52.47 61.00
CA ALA A 210 39.78 52.92 60.04
C ALA A 210 39.47 54.43 60.13
N ALA A 211 39.48 54.99 61.35
CA ALA A 211 39.33 56.41 61.58
C ALA A 211 40.55 57.22 61.12
N ALA A 212 41.77 56.67 61.27
CA ALA A 212 43.01 57.33 60.82
C ALA A 212 43.11 57.46 59.30
N PHE A 213 42.63 56.47 58.53
CA PHE A 213 42.68 56.48 57.06
C PHE A 213 41.46 57.12 56.38
N SER A 214 40.36 57.38 57.09
CA SER A 214 39.16 58.04 56.52
C SER A 214 39.30 59.57 56.37
N SER A 215 40.34 60.19 56.95
CA SER A 215 40.52 61.65 56.92
C SER A 215 41.38 62.20 55.78
N ASN A 216 41.96 61.34 54.93
CA ASN A 216 42.79 61.81 53.79
C ASN A 216 42.33 61.16 52.47
N GLY A 217 41.38 61.79 51.78
CA GLY A 217 40.97 61.33 50.45
C GLY A 217 39.76 62.02 49.83
N ASN A 218 39.65 63.35 49.92
CA ASN A 218 38.77 64.08 49.02
C ASN A 218 39.46 64.18 47.65
N GLU A 219 39.20 63.23 46.74
CA GLU A 219 39.16 63.38 45.27
C GLU A 219 39.22 62.01 44.55
N ARG A 220 38.04 61.48 44.18
CA ARG A 220 37.69 60.96 42.84
C ARG A 220 36.36 60.22 42.94
N ALA A 221 35.29 60.95 42.63
CA ALA A 221 34.01 60.37 42.31
C ALA A 221 34.13 59.51 41.03
N ASN A 222 33.83 58.22 41.12
CA ASN A 222 32.91 57.62 40.16
C ASN A 222 32.28 56.35 40.74
N GLY A 223 30.99 56.18 40.45
CA GLY A 223 30.05 55.43 41.26
C GLY A 223 30.21 53.91 41.29
N LEU A 224 29.55 53.31 42.28
CA LEU A 224 28.85 52.03 42.26
C LEU A 224 28.45 51.67 43.71
N THR A 225 27.30 52.17 44.18
CA THR A 225 26.65 51.67 45.39
C THR A 225 25.18 51.41 45.07
N GLY A 226 24.73 50.15 45.19
CA GLY A 226 23.31 49.85 45.01
C GLY A 226 22.85 48.39 45.02
N ASN A 227 23.71 47.39 44.79
CA ASN A 227 23.21 46.02 44.52
C ASN A 227 23.40 44.95 45.63
N SER A 228 24.25 45.14 46.64
CA SER A 228 24.52 44.05 47.61
C SER A 228 23.42 43.81 48.64
N VAL A 229 22.62 44.82 49.00
CA VAL A 229 21.63 44.66 50.08
C VAL A 229 20.37 43.93 49.60
N ARG A 230 20.02 44.03 48.31
CA ARG A 230 18.77 43.42 47.78
C ARG A 230 18.85 41.91 47.57
N VAL A 231 20.05 41.36 47.40
CA VAL A 231 20.24 39.92 47.15
C VAL A 231 20.10 39.10 48.43
N PHE A 232 20.47 39.66 49.58
CA PHE A 232 20.39 38.97 50.87
C PHE A 232 18.96 38.77 51.36
N ASP A 233 18.08 39.75 51.14
CA ASP A 233 16.65 39.64 51.49
C ASP A 233 15.89 38.65 50.59
N ALA A 234 16.30 38.48 49.33
CA ALA A 234 15.70 37.50 48.43
C ALA A 234 16.10 36.05 48.77
N PHE A 235 17.21 35.85 49.50
CA PHE A 235 17.73 34.54 49.87
C PHE A 235 17.00 33.92 51.08
N LEU A 236 16.56 34.74 52.04
CA LEU A 236 15.93 34.25 53.27
C LEU A 236 14.40 34.06 53.16
N ASN A 237 13.75 34.60 52.14
CA ASN A 237 12.28 34.63 52.04
C ASN A 237 11.68 33.56 51.10
N ARG A 238 12.44 32.54 50.72
CA ARG A 238 11.96 31.47 49.82
C ARG A 238 12.01 30.09 50.48
N GLU A 239 11.25 29.93 51.56
CA GLU A 239 10.74 28.62 51.96
C GLU A 239 9.24 28.69 52.28
N GLY A 240 8.47 27.79 51.66
CA GLY A 240 7.16 27.38 52.15
C GLY A 240 5.96 27.64 51.24
N ARG A 241 5.79 26.83 50.18
CA ARG A 241 4.58 25.99 49.94
C ARG A 241 4.49 25.49 48.49
N ALA A 242 5.01 24.29 48.27
CA ALA A 242 4.32 23.34 47.40
C ALA A 242 3.32 22.59 48.28
N ALA A 243 2.03 22.80 48.07
CA ALA A 243 0.97 22.01 48.69
C ALA A 243 -0.06 21.61 47.62
N SER A 244 -0.15 20.30 47.41
CA SER A 244 -1.22 19.46 46.90
C SER A 244 -2.32 20.05 46.00
N ALA A 245 -2.51 19.39 44.84
CA ALA A 245 -3.82 19.20 44.24
C ALA A 245 -4.01 17.71 43.92
N LEU A 246 -4.65 16.98 44.85
CA LEU A 246 -5.21 15.66 44.63
C LEU A 246 -6.69 15.72 45.07
N ALA A 247 -7.58 15.39 44.12
CA ALA A 247 -8.99 15.04 44.23
C ALA A 247 -10.00 16.07 44.78
N ILE A 248 -11.12 16.26 44.07
CA ILE A 248 -12.49 16.13 44.59
C ILE A 248 -13.38 15.58 43.46
N VAL A 249 -14.04 14.47 43.76
CA VAL A 249 -15.17 13.85 43.05
C VAL A 249 -16.46 14.56 43.48
N GLY A 250 -17.29 14.90 42.49
CA GLY A 250 -18.76 14.80 42.51
C GLY A 250 -19.57 15.73 43.41
N SER A 251 -20.68 16.25 42.88
CA SER A 251 -21.99 16.21 43.54
C SER A 251 -23.11 16.64 42.58
N SER A 252 -24.17 15.82 42.61
CA SER A 252 -25.59 16.11 42.31
C SER A 252 -26.03 16.22 40.85
#